data_AF-A0A1G8AGQ6-F1
#
_entry.id   AF-A0A1G8AGQ6-F1
#
_cell.length_a   1.000
_cell.length_b   1.000
_cell.length_c   1.000
_cell.angle_alpha   90.00
_cell.angle_beta   90.00
_cell.angle_gamma   90.00
#
_symmetry.space_group_name_H-M   'P 1'
#
loop_
_entity.id
_entity.type
_entity.pdbx_description
1 polymer ?
#
loop_
_entity_poly.entity_id
_entity_poly.type
_entity_poly.pdbx_seq_one_letter_code
_entity_poly.pdbx_strand_id
1 'polypeptide(L)'
;MKPFIVSIKIPGKSKSHVALLPASFRLVAHSPADSDKVCVSFNDKSGTLIYITLYPETKDCKEYLRDMSEDQRKSVAQQSSDEIRNDILDFFSTNKDCNGEYKETTNLMLDDWRSYWEDHLDTIILDKMMD
;
A
#
# COMPACT_ATOMS: atom_id res chain seq x y z
N MET A 1 26.37 -24.97 -2.41
CA MET A 1 25.36 -25.50 -1.47
C MET A 1 24.04 -24.79 -1.72
N LYS A 2 22.92 -25.53 -1.83
CA LYS A 2 21.59 -24.93 -1.98
C LYS A 2 21.15 -24.35 -0.62
N PRO A 3 20.58 -23.14 -0.55
CA PRO A 3 20.14 -22.56 0.71
C PRO A 3 19.03 -23.41 1.33
N PHE A 4 19.14 -23.65 2.64
CA PHE A 4 18.07 -24.22 3.46
C PHE A 4 17.01 -23.13 3.67
N ILE A 5 15.86 -23.26 3.01
CA ILE A 5 14.70 -22.39 3.23
C ILE A 5 13.88 -23.03 4.35
N VAL A 6 13.91 -22.42 5.53
CA VAL A 6 13.01 -22.77 6.64
C VAL A 6 11.73 -21.97 6.44
N SER A 7 10.65 -22.66 6.07
CA SER A 7 9.32 -22.05 5.95
C SER A 7 8.56 -22.27 7.26
N ILE A 8 8.40 -21.21 8.05
CA ILE A 8 7.59 -21.24 9.27
C ILE A 8 6.14 -20.95 8.86
N LYS A 9 5.27 -21.96 8.94
CA LYS A 9 3.82 -21.76 8.87
C LYS A 9 3.35 -21.28 10.24
N ILE A 10 2.91 -20.03 10.33
CA ILE A 10 2.19 -19.52 11.51
C ILE A 10 0.73 -19.97 11.38
N PRO A 11 0.22 -20.84 12.27
CA PRO A 11 -1.19 -21.22 12.27
C PRO A 11 -1.96 -20.20 13.10
N GLY A 12 -2.78 -19.37 12.47
CA GLY A 12 -3.68 -18.49 13.21
C GLY A 12 -4.41 -17.49 12.34
N LYS A 13 -5.74 -17.56 12.35
CA LYS A 13 -6.60 -16.44 11.98
C LYS A 13 -6.33 -15.30 12.99
N SER A 14 -5.43 -14.39 12.66
CA SER A 14 -5.26 -13.10 13.34
C SER A 14 -5.67 -12.02 12.34
N LYS A 15 -6.69 -11.22 12.69
CA LYS A 15 -7.27 -10.15 11.83
C LYS A 15 -6.41 -8.86 11.81
N SER A 16 -5.11 -8.98 12.00
CA SER A 16 -4.20 -7.84 12.02
C SER A 16 -2.90 -8.26 11.37
N HIS A 17 -2.73 -7.92 10.09
CA HIS A 17 -1.46 -8.11 9.39
C HIS A 17 -0.47 -7.04 9.91
N VAL A 18 0.38 -7.41 10.87
CA VAL A 18 1.45 -6.51 11.33
C VAL A 18 2.67 -6.71 10.43
N ALA A 19 3.13 -5.63 9.79
CA ALA A 19 4.36 -5.62 9.02
C ALA A 19 5.48 -4.95 9.81
N LEU A 20 6.58 -5.69 10.02
CA LEU A 20 7.86 -5.11 10.42
C LEU A 20 8.59 -4.64 9.16
N LEU A 21 8.61 -3.33 8.94
CA LEU A 21 9.34 -2.76 7.82
C LEU A 21 10.84 -2.63 8.17
N PRO A 22 11.76 -3.09 7.30
CA PRO A 22 13.18 -2.89 7.52
C PRO A 22 13.54 -1.41 7.39
N ALA A 23 14.68 -1.02 7.95
CA ALA A 23 15.20 0.35 7.88
C ALA A 23 15.42 0.88 6.45
N SER A 24 15.42 0.01 5.44
CA SER A 24 15.50 0.39 4.03
C SER A 24 14.67 -0.56 3.17
N PHE A 25 13.77 0.00 2.37
CA PHE A 25 12.95 -0.71 1.39
C PHE A 25 12.71 0.19 0.16
N ARG A 26 12.30 -0.42 -0.94
CA ARG A 26 11.83 0.21 -2.16
C ARG A 26 10.33 0.00 -2.28
N LEU A 27 9.59 1.09 -2.41
CA LEU A 27 8.17 1.06 -2.72
C LEU A 27 7.98 0.99 -4.23
N VAL A 28 7.08 0.13 -4.70
CA VAL A 28 6.66 0.06 -6.11
C VAL A 28 5.15 -0.10 -6.14
N ALA A 29 4.47 0.86 -6.75
CA ALA A 29 3.04 0.80 -7.03
C ALA A 29 2.77 0.64 -8.53
N HIS A 30 1.69 -0.05 -8.88
CA HIS A 30 1.19 -0.13 -10.25
C HIS A 30 -0.31 -0.41 -10.25
N SER A 31 -1.01 0.07 -11.27
CA SER A 31 -2.41 -0.26 -11.54
C SER A 31 -2.47 -1.11 -12.82
N PRO A 32 -2.90 -2.38 -12.75
CA PRO A 32 -3.02 -3.23 -13.94
C PRO A 32 -4.05 -2.71 -14.93
N ALA A 33 -3.88 -3.02 -16.21
CA ALA A 33 -4.86 -2.67 -17.24
C ALA A 33 -6.23 -3.29 -16.93
N ASP A 34 -7.29 -2.53 -17.22
CA ASP A 34 -8.70 -2.92 -17.04
C ASP A 34 -9.05 -3.40 -15.61
N SER A 35 -8.28 -2.91 -14.62
CA SER A 35 -8.41 -3.30 -13.22
C SER A 35 -8.90 -2.15 -12.35
N ASP A 36 -9.63 -2.49 -11.29
CA ASP A 36 -10.13 -1.59 -10.25
C ASP A 36 -9.24 -1.58 -9.00
N LYS A 37 -7.92 -1.75 -9.19
CA LYS A 37 -7.01 -1.89 -8.04
C LYS A 37 -5.66 -1.25 -8.30
N VAL A 38 -5.03 -0.81 -7.22
CA VAL A 38 -3.63 -0.40 -7.20
C VAL A 38 -2.86 -1.40 -6.35
N CYS A 39 -1.81 -1.98 -6.91
CA CYS A 39 -0.96 -2.94 -6.24
C CYS A 39 0.31 -2.27 -5.76
N VAL A 40 0.57 -2.34 -4.46
CA VAL A 40 1.70 -1.70 -3.78
C VAL A 40 2.60 -2.77 -3.19
N SER A 41 3.90 -2.69 -3.46
CA SER A 41 4.89 -3.65 -2.96
C SER A 41 6.04 -2.94 -2.27
N PHE A 42 6.43 -3.50 -1.13
CA PHE A 42 7.59 -3.13 -0.36
C PHE A 42 8.66 -4.16 -0.63
N ASN A 43 9.77 -3.74 -1.22
CA ASN A 43 10.82 -4.64 -1.67
C ASN A 43 12.15 -4.30 -1.00
N ASP A 44 12.98 -5.29 -0.74
CA ASP A 44 14.39 -5.08 -0.38
C ASP A 44 15.31 -5.81 -1.37
N LYS A 45 16.57 -6.03 -0.98
CA LYS A 45 17.54 -6.76 -1.79
C LYS A 45 17.21 -8.25 -1.93
N SER A 46 16.39 -8.81 -1.05
CA SER A 46 16.00 -10.21 -1.02
C SER A 46 14.70 -10.49 -1.80
N GLY A 47 13.86 -9.47 -2.01
CA GLY A 47 12.65 -9.57 -2.81
C GLY A 47 11.50 -8.75 -2.23
N THR A 48 10.27 -9.17 -2.50
CA THR A 48 9.06 -8.54 -1.95
C THR A 48 8.84 -8.96 -0.51
N LEU A 49 8.84 -7.98 0.39
CA LEU A 49 8.57 -8.13 1.81
C LEU A 49 7.07 -8.13 2.10
N ILE A 50 6.37 -7.15 1.52
CA ILE A 50 4.94 -6.93 1.70
C ILE A 50 4.35 -6.59 0.34
N TYR A 51 3.19 -7.16 0.07
CA TYR A 51 2.38 -6.85 -1.10
C TYR A 51 0.96 -6.54 -0.65
N ILE A 52 0.49 -5.35 -0.98
CA ILE A 52 -0.83 -4.84 -0.63
C ILE A 52 -1.57 -4.59 -1.94
N THR A 53 -2.85 -4.94 -1.96
CA THR A 53 -3.76 -4.55 -3.03
C THR A 53 -4.75 -3.57 -2.44
N LEU A 54 -4.75 -2.35 -2.97
CA LEU A 54 -5.68 -1.29 -2.62
C LEU A 54 -6.80 -1.27 -3.65
N TYR A 55 -8.03 -1.19 -3.16
CA TYR A 55 -9.21 -0.97 -3.97
C TYR A 55 -9.78 0.40 -3.65
N PRO A 56 -10.22 1.18 -4.65
CA PRO A 56 -11.06 2.34 -4.39
C PRO A 56 -12.26 1.91 -3.53
N GLU A 57 -12.76 2.75 -2.65
CA GLU A 57 -13.89 2.41 -1.79
C GLU A 57 -15.20 2.42 -2.61
N THR A 58 -15.40 3.49 -3.37
CA THR A 58 -16.65 3.72 -4.10
C THR A 58 -16.73 2.96 -5.42
N LYS A 59 -17.96 2.62 -5.82
CA LYS A 59 -18.24 1.93 -7.09
C LYS A 59 -17.82 2.78 -8.29
N ASP A 60 -18.04 4.08 -8.21
CA ASP A 60 -17.73 5.02 -9.27
C ASP A 60 -16.21 5.09 -9.49
N CYS A 61 -15.41 5.27 -8.43
CA CYS A 61 -13.94 5.26 -8.54
C CYS A 61 -13.39 3.92 -9.08
N LYS A 62 -14.01 2.78 -8.76
CA LYS A 62 -13.64 1.48 -9.36
C LYS A 62 -13.88 1.44 -10.86
N GLU A 63 -15.02 1.94 -11.31
CA GLU A 63 -15.37 2.01 -12.74
C GLU A 63 -14.43 2.97 -13.46
N TYR A 64 -14.20 4.16 -12.91
CA TYR A 64 -13.26 5.12 -13.48
C TYR A 64 -11.84 4.57 -13.59
N LEU A 65 -11.32 3.91 -12.55
CA LEU A 65 -9.97 3.36 -12.58
C LEU A 65 -9.80 2.29 -13.68
N ARG A 66 -10.84 1.49 -13.94
CA ARG A 66 -10.84 0.50 -15.04
C ARG A 66 -10.76 1.19 -16.40
N ASP A 67 -11.53 2.26 -16.57
CA ASP A 67 -11.68 2.98 -17.84
C ASP A 67 -10.55 3.98 -18.12
N MET A 68 -9.71 4.29 -17.12
CA MET A 68 -8.57 5.19 -17.27
C MET A 68 -7.56 4.71 -18.33
N SER A 69 -6.94 5.66 -19.03
CA SER A 69 -5.79 5.38 -19.89
C SER A 69 -4.59 4.84 -19.10
N GLU A 70 -3.63 4.24 -19.80
CA GLU A 70 -2.40 3.75 -19.16
C GLU A 70 -1.63 4.87 -18.44
N ASP A 71 -1.55 6.06 -19.03
CA ASP A 71 -0.83 7.19 -18.43
C ASP A 71 -1.54 7.74 -17.18
N GLN A 72 -2.88 7.81 -17.21
CA GLN A 72 -3.67 8.16 -16.02
C GLN A 72 -3.46 7.13 -14.90
N ARG A 73 -3.52 5.83 -15.21
CA ARG A 73 -3.28 4.77 -14.23
C ARG A 73 -1.87 4.82 -13.64
N LYS A 74 -0.85 5.11 -14.46
CA LYS A 74 0.53 5.34 -13.98
C LYS A 74 0.59 6.55 -13.05
N SER A 75 -0.09 7.64 -13.40
CA SER A 75 -0.14 8.84 -12.55
C SER A 75 -0.80 8.55 -11.21
N VAL A 76 -1.94 7.84 -11.18
CA VAL A 76 -2.62 7.42 -9.94
C VAL A 76 -1.70 6.54 -9.10
N ALA A 77 -1.12 5.50 -9.69
CA ALA A 77 -0.22 4.60 -8.97
C ALA A 77 1.01 5.34 -8.40
N GLN A 78 1.58 6.27 -9.15
CA GLN A 78 2.70 7.09 -8.68
C GLN A 78 2.29 7.97 -7.49
N GLN A 79 1.15 8.65 -7.59
CA GLN A 79 0.65 9.50 -6.50
C GLN A 79 0.35 8.68 -5.24
N SER A 80 -0.34 7.54 -5.36
CA SER A 80 -0.55 6.62 -4.23
C SER A 80 0.76 6.15 -3.64
N SER A 81 1.78 5.86 -4.46
CA SER A 81 3.10 5.47 -3.96
C SER A 81 3.79 6.60 -3.18
N ASP A 82 3.67 7.85 -3.64
CA ASP A 82 4.30 8.98 -2.96
C ASP A 82 3.61 9.29 -1.63
N GLU A 83 2.29 9.19 -1.56
CA GLU A 83 1.51 9.33 -0.31
C GLU A 83 1.90 8.25 0.71
N ILE A 84 1.82 6.97 0.31
CA ILE A 84 2.20 5.84 1.19
C ILE A 84 3.64 5.99 1.71
N ARG A 85 4.56 6.46 0.87
CA ARG A 85 5.94 6.71 1.30
C ARG A 85 5.99 7.79 2.38
N ASN A 86 5.34 8.93 2.15
CA ASN A 86 5.37 10.05 3.07
C ASN A 86 4.71 9.69 4.41
N ASP A 87 3.57 9.02 4.37
CA ASP A 87 2.86 8.53 5.56
C ASP A 87 3.73 7.61 6.42
N ILE A 88 4.48 6.69 5.80
CA ILE A 88 5.35 5.77 6.53
C ILE A 88 6.57 6.51 7.11
N LEU A 89 7.10 7.52 6.42
CA LEU A 89 8.17 8.37 6.95
C LEU A 89 7.67 9.17 8.17
N ASP A 90 6.45 9.70 8.10
CA ASP A 90 5.81 10.41 9.20
C ASP A 90 5.53 9.48 10.37
N PHE A 91 5.06 8.26 10.12
CA PHE A 91 4.91 7.22 11.14
C PHE A 91 6.24 6.92 11.86
N PHE A 92 7.33 6.73 11.11
CA PHE A 92 8.63 6.44 11.72
C PHE A 92 9.25 7.62 12.47
N SER A 93 8.95 8.85 12.06
CA SER A 93 9.49 10.05 12.72
C SER A 93 8.69 10.45 13.96
N THR A 94 7.38 10.18 13.98
CA THR A 94 6.47 10.65 15.04
C THR A 94 5.98 9.53 15.97
N ASN A 95 6.10 8.26 15.56
CA ASN A 95 5.47 7.09 16.18
C ASN A 95 3.94 7.16 16.23
N LYS A 96 3.31 7.96 15.35
CA LYS A 96 1.87 8.08 15.25
C LYS A 96 1.35 7.41 14.00
N ASP A 97 0.36 6.53 14.15
CA ASP A 97 -0.30 5.88 13.02
C ASP A 97 -1.19 6.85 12.21
N CYS A 98 -1.88 6.33 11.20
CA CYS A 98 -2.79 7.08 10.35
C CYS A 98 -3.97 7.72 11.10
N ASN A 99 -4.29 7.27 12.32
CA ASN A 99 -5.32 7.85 13.19
C ASN A 99 -4.73 8.85 14.21
N GLY A 100 -3.41 9.06 14.18
CA GLY A 100 -2.70 9.91 15.13
C GLY A 100 -2.41 9.25 16.48
N GLU A 101 -2.68 7.95 16.63
CA GLU A 101 -2.42 7.21 17.86
C GLU A 101 -0.95 6.82 17.97
N TYR A 102 -0.37 6.93 19.17
CA TYR A 102 0.98 6.47 19.43
C TYR A 102 1.04 4.94 19.37
N LYS A 103 1.88 4.40 18.47
CA LYS A 103 2.18 2.96 18.37
C LYS A 103 3.67 2.73 18.60
N GLU A 104 4.03 1.49 18.97
CA GLU A 104 5.44 1.10 18.99
C GLU A 104 6.05 1.27 17.59
N THR A 105 7.19 1.95 17.54
CA THR A 105 7.93 2.20 16.30
C THR A 105 8.14 0.89 15.55
N THR A 106 7.95 0.89 14.23
CA THR A 106 8.13 -0.25 13.30
C THR A 106 6.97 -1.25 13.17
N ASN A 107 5.93 -1.17 14.00
CA ASN A 107 4.74 -2.02 13.84
C ASN A 107 3.69 -1.33 12.96
N LEU A 108 3.73 -1.61 11.66
CA LEU A 108 2.72 -1.11 10.73
C LEU A 108 1.49 -2.04 10.75
N MET A 109 0.37 -1.58 11.30
CA MET A 109 -0.91 -2.30 11.31
C MET A 109 -1.56 -2.24 9.93
N LEU A 110 -1.21 -3.16 9.03
CA LEU A 110 -1.54 -3.04 7.61
C LEU A 110 -3.05 -2.96 7.33
N ASP A 111 -3.90 -3.52 8.19
CA ASP A 111 -5.35 -3.46 7.97
C ASP A 111 -5.89 -2.02 8.16
N ASP A 112 -5.40 -1.29 9.18
CA ASP A 112 -5.76 0.12 9.41
C ASP A 112 -5.19 1.03 8.32
N TRP A 113 -3.89 0.84 8.02
CA TRP A 113 -3.20 1.60 6.97
C TRP A 113 -3.78 1.35 5.59
N ARG A 114 -4.17 0.11 5.30
CA ARG A 114 -4.84 -0.22 4.04
C ARG A 114 -6.15 0.52 3.91
N SER A 115 -7.01 0.49 4.93
CA SER A 115 -8.30 1.21 4.88
C SER A 115 -8.06 2.69 4.63
N TYR A 116 -7.14 3.30 5.38
CA TYR A 116 -6.77 4.70 5.21
C TYR A 116 -6.29 5.03 3.79
N TRP A 117 -5.44 4.18 3.19
CA TRP A 117 -4.97 4.39 1.82
C TRP A 117 -6.04 4.11 0.75
N GLU A 118 -6.99 3.20 1.00
CA GLU A 118 -8.13 2.95 0.12
C GLU A 118 -9.06 4.18 0.08
N ASP A 119 -9.29 4.85 1.21
CA ASP A 119 -10.04 6.12 1.27
C ASP A 119 -9.34 7.24 0.48
N HIS A 120 -8.03 7.36 0.64
CA HIS A 120 -7.22 8.36 -0.07
C HIS A 120 -7.13 8.07 -1.56
N LEU A 121 -7.16 6.80 -1.97
CA LEU A 121 -7.16 6.40 -3.37
C LEU A 121 -8.39 6.94 -4.12
N ASP A 122 -9.56 7.00 -3.48
CA ASP A 122 -10.74 7.65 -4.07
C ASP A 122 -10.49 9.13 -4.34
N THR A 123 -9.86 9.84 -3.40
CA THR A 123 -9.50 11.27 -3.57
C THR A 123 -8.55 11.46 -4.76
N ILE A 124 -7.50 10.65 -4.86
CA ILE A 124 -6.54 10.69 -5.97
C ILE A 124 -7.25 10.45 -7.32
N ILE A 125 -8.15 9.47 -7.39
CA ILE A 125 -8.89 9.14 -8.61
C ILE A 125 -9.81 10.29 -9.03
N LEU A 126 -10.54 10.87 -8.08
CA LEU A 126 -11.46 11.98 -8.33
C LEU A 126 -10.71 13.24 -8.81
N ASP A 127 -9.55 13.55 -8.25
CA ASP A 127 -8.71 14.66 -8.71
C ASP A 127 -8.32 14.49 -10.20
N LYS A 128 -8.03 13.26 -10.63
CA LYS A 128 -7.73 12.94 -12.04
C LYS A 128 -8.93 12.96 -12.97
N MET A 129 -10.15 13.04 -12.44
CA MET A 129 -11.34 13.25 -13.26
C MET A 129 -11.61 14.73 -13.54
N MET A 130 -11.08 15.63 -12.71
CA MET A 130 -11.29 17.07 -12.84
C MET A 130 -10.23 17.75 -13.73
N ASP A 131 -9.09 17.09 -13.96
CA ASP A 131 -8.01 17.49 -14.88
C ASP A 131 -8.26 17.04 -16.33
#